data_AF-A0A1M2VQ58-F1
#
_entry.id   AF-A0A1M2VQ58-F1
#
_cell.length_a   1.000
_cell.length_b   1.000
_cell.length_c   1.000
_cell.angle_alpha   90.00
_cell.angle_beta   90.00
_cell.angle_gamma   90.00
#
_symmetry.space_group_name_H-M   'P 1'
#
loop_
_entity.id
_entity.type
_entity.pdbx_description
1 polymer ?
#
loop_
_entity_poly.entity_id
_entity_poly.type
_entity_poly.pdbx_seq_one_letter_code
_entity_poly.pdbx_strand_id
1 'polypeptide(L)'
;MSRNVDTNRPIRVLSGLVASLRYATGTHTDLSYPRHIRSLVYVSYDSTVDIRALPLLAAVMKAANFIRHIQLDVPRDSIPLALSVLRRHSIAWTPPVDIFASLTTPNTAPLSLPRLESVRSTKVMIVAALIERRPLTTAVVDQASVPSDLSALLSFSVLPAHTSLTRLSLGVVGNYAHLSLCIQGIAAALDFLKGGSLKQMQVLTLNHGVRGPFYYSRLEDAMPDIDDIGEGRPKLVEFRFGRSMASRRSDWELLGPNTHIVGVNDVYGETFRYVRRLATENQRLETTFIDLEGAGDDTICAAFRRNTKVSGMAALAQLLRQDDSRLNRHQEALDILLAAETDAKKLVSDLSDVLAEHAKEGERLKEETASSVNCVTRPRSTTPPTTTEIKVAHAATAPTVTALSILHKVKFLQGDVYHVLGGQYANQENEAYAAAEELRRVLLKGTEDAASRAMTYRDHDSIVKALNEKDLFVKLPYLDKCGIKSHLLMDEANELIDGLLNERPTLLR
;
A
#
# COMPACT_ATOMS: atom_id res chain seq x y z
N MET A 1 13.23 0.34 37.65
CA MET A 1 14.56 0.52 37.01
C MET A 1 15.03 -0.84 36.51
N SER A 2 15.18 -0.97 35.19
CA SER A 2 15.80 -2.06 34.39
C SER A 2 14.90 -2.42 33.19
N ARG A 3 14.63 -1.42 32.35
CA ARG A 3 14.28 -1.65 30.94
C ARG A 3 15.55 -1.38 30.13
N ASN A 4 16.59 -2.17 30.38
CA ASN A 4 17.68 -2.33 29.43
C ASN A 4 17.15 -3.27 28.33
N VAL A 5 16.14 -2.79 27.60
CA VAL A 5 15.64 -3.41 26.38
C VAL A 5 16.86 -3.63 25.50
N ASP A 6 17.01 -4.84 24.95
CA ASP A 6 18.21 -5.36 24.29
C ASP A 6 18.71 -4.43 23.16
N THR A 7 19.41 -3.34 23.52
CA THR A 7 19.97 -2.33 22.61
C THR A 7 20.96 -2.94 21.63
N ASN A 8 21.43 -4.16 21.93
CA ASN A 8 22.32 -4.94 21.09
C ASN A 8 21.59 -5.89 20.13
N ARG A 9 20.25 -5.99 20.15
CA ARG A 9 19.50 -6.90 19.27
C ARG A 9 19.83 -6.72 17.78
N PRO A 10 19.88 -5.49 17.21
CA PRO A 10 20.27 -5.29 15.81
C PRO A 10 21.69 -5.81 15.54
N ILE A 11 22.61 -5.58 16.46
CA ILE A 11 24.01 -6.02 16.34
C ILE A 11 24.09 -7.54 16.39
N ARG A 12 23.34 -8.22 17.27
CA ARG A 12 23.30 -9.69 17.34
C ARG A 12 22.77 -10.31 16.05
N VAL A 13 21.68 -9.77 15.50
CA VAL A 13 21.12 -10.24 14.22
C VAL A 13 22.13 -10.06 13.08
N LEU A 14 22.72 -8.86 12.95
CA LEU A 14 23.72 -8.59 11.92
C LEU A 14 24.97 -9.46 12.09
N SER A 15 25.40 -9.72 13.33
CA SER A 15 26.54 -10.58 13.61
C SER A 15 26.26 -12.04 13.23
N GLY A 16 25.03 -12.54 13.47
CA GLY A 16 24.60 -13.86 13.02
C GLY A 16 24.59 -13.99 11.50
N LEU A 17 24.09 -12.96 10.80
CA LEU A 17 24.11 -12.90 9.34
C LEU A 17 25.54 -12.88 8.79
N VAL A 18 26.44 -12.07 9.38
CA VAL A 18 27.85 -12.04 8.99
C VAL A 18 28.53 -13.38 9.28
N ALA A 19 28.26 -14.01 10.43
CA ALA A 19 28.81 -15.32 10.76
C ALA A 19 28.39 -16.40 9.75
N SER A 20 27.17 -16.31 9.20
CA SER A 20 26.69 -17.22 8.16
C SER A 20 27.40 -17.05 6.81
N LEU A 21 28.13 -15.95 6.58
CA LEU A 21 28.88 -15.73 5.35
C LEU A 21 30.02 -16.73 5.15
N ARG A 22 30.51 -17.36 6.22
CA ARG A 22 31.51 -18.44 6.11
C ARG A 22 31.02 -19.63 5.27
N TYR A 23 29.71 -19.79 5.11
CA TYR A 23 29.10 -20.83 4.29
C TYR A 23 28.95 -20.43 2.81
N ALA A 24 29.23 -19.18 2.43
CA ALA A 24 29.04 -18.71 1.06
C ALA A 24 29.99 -19.38 0.04
N THR A 25 31.17 -19.82 0.47
CA THR A 25 32.18 -20.46 -0.40
C THR A 25 32.21 -21.98 -0.28
N GLY A 26 31.39 -22.59 0.60
CA GLY A 26 31.37 -24.03 0.84
C GLY A 26 30.31 -24.78 0.02
N THR A 27 30.27 -26.10 0.18
CA THR A 27 29.24 -27.00 -0.38
C THR A 27 27.84 -26.74 0.17
N HIS A 28 27.74 -26.03 1.30
CA HIS A 28 26.49 -25.70 1.99
C HIS A 28 26.09 -24.24 1.76
N THR A 29 25.99 -23.83 0.50
CA THR A 29 25.66 -22.44 0.14
C THR A 29 24.31 -22.00 0.69
N ASP A 30 23.39 -22.94 0.95
CA ASP A 30 22.04 -22.70 1.46
C ASP A 30 22.04 -22.18 2.91
N LEU A 31 23.15 -22.36 3.63
CA LEU A 31 23.32 -21.82 4.98
C LEU A 31 23.80 -20.36 4.98
N SER A 32 24.05 -19.77 3.80
CA SER A 32 24.43 -18.36 3.67
C SER A 32 23.19 -17.47 3.58
N TYR A 33 22.57 -17.21 4.74
CA TYR A 33 21.33 -16.43 4.83
C TYR A 33 21.33 -15.10 4.04
N PRO A 34 22.43 -14.31 3.99
CA PRO A 34 22.48 -13.08 3.21
C PRO A 34 22.14 -13.25 1.73
N ARG A 35 22.40 -14.42 1.14
CA ARG A 35 22.02 -14.70 -0.27
C ARG A 35 20.51 -14.70 -0.49
N HIS A 36 19.70 -14.91 0.54
CA HIS A 36 18.25 -14.95 0.43
C HIS A 36 17.58 -13.60 0.77
N ILE A 37 18.36 -12.59 1.19
CA ILE A 37 17.82 -11.27 1.54
C ILE A 37 17.46 -10.51 0.26
N ARG A 38 16.15 -10.23 0.08
CA ARG A 38 15.64 -9.37 -1.01
C ARG A 38 15.42 -7.92 -0.58
N SER A 39 15.04 -7.72 0.67
CA SER A 39 14.76 -6.40 1.24
C SER A 39 15.48 -6.25 2.57
N LEU A 40 16.09 -5.10 2.78
CA LEU A 40 16.83 -4.81 4.00
C LEU A 40 16.40 -3.46 4.56
N VAL A 41 16.00 -3.44 5.83
CA VAL A 41 15.58 -2.25 6.55
C VAL A 41 16.46 -2.11 7.79
N TYR A 42 17.16 -0.98 7.88
CA TYR A 42 17.92 -0.61 9.06
C TYR A 42 17.48 0.78 9.51
N VAL A 43 16.98 0.87 10.74
CA VAL A 43 16.56 2.11 11.38
C VAL A 43 17.27 2.21 12.72
N SER A 44 18.00 3.28 12.91
CA SER A 44 18.70 3.59 14.15
C SER A 44 18.45 5.03 14.55
N TYR A 45 18.42 5.25 15.86
CA TYR A 45 18.34 6.57 16.50
C TYR A 45 19.53 6.84 17.41
N ASP A 46 20.49 5.90 17.49
CA ASP A 46 21.63 5.95 18.39
C ASP A 46 22.94 5.79 17.61
N SER A 47 23.73 6.86 17.56
CA SER A 47 25.00 6.89 16.85
C SER A 47 26.04 5.94 17.45
N THR A 48 25.92 5.59 18.73
CA THR A 48 26.85 4.64 19.38
C THR A 48 26.63 3.21 18.89
N VAL A 49 25.37 2.83 18.63
CA VAL A 49 25.01 1.54 18.04
C VAL A 49 25.48 1.46 16.59
N ASP A 50 25.37 2.57 15.85
CA ASP A 50 25.75 2.65 14.43
C ASP A 50 27.23 2.37 14.18
N ILE A 51 28.12 2.78 15.11
CA ILE A 51 29.56 2.49 15.06
C ILE A 51 29.82 0.99 14.89
N ARG A 52 29.01 0.16 15.55
CA ARG A 52 29.15 -1.31 15.51
C ARG A 52 28.29 -1.94 14.44
N ALA A 53 27.08 -1.43 14.21
CA ALA A 53 26.11 -2.03 13.32
C ALA A 53 26.40 -1.75 11.84
N LEU A 54 26.80 -0.53 11.46
CA LEU A 54 26.99 -0.17 10.05
C LEU A 54 28.06 -1.01 9.33
N PRO A 55 29.23 -1.32 9.93
CA PRO A 55 30.20 -2.21 9.29
C PRO A 55 29.65 -3.62 9.04
N LEU A 56 28.90 -4.17 10.00
CA LEU A 56 28.25 -5.48 9.85
C LEU A 56 27.18 -5.44 8.77
N LEU A 57 26.38 -4.36 8.75
CA LEU A 57 25.35 -4.13 7.74
C LEU A 57 25.95 -4.11 6.33
N ALA A 58 27.04 -3.37 6.13
CA ALA A 58 27.70 -3.31 4.84
C ALA A 58 28.32 -4.64 4.41
N ALA A 59 28.84 -5.44 5.35
CA ALA A 59 29.29 -6.80 5.07
C ALA A 59 28.12 -7.70 4.59
N VAL A 60 26.97 -7.62 5.26
CA VAL A 60 25.74 -8.34 4.84
C VAL A 60 25.29 -7.89 3.45
N MET A 61 25.20 -6.58 3.21
CA MET A 61 24.80 -6.02 1.92
C MET A 61 25.73 -6.49 0.80
N LYS A 62 27.05 -6.44 1.02
CA LYS A 62 28.03 -6.88 0.02
C LYS A 62 27.85 -8.34 -0.40
N ALA A 63 27.42 -9.20 0.53
CA ALA A 63 27.20 -10.62 0.26
C ALA A 63 25.79 -10.94 -0.27
N ALA A 64 24.85 -10.03 -0.11
CA ALA A 64 23.45 -10.23 -0.43
C ALA A 64 23.16 -9.84 -1.89
N ASN A 65 23.56 -10.72 -2.81
CA ASN A 65 23.50 -10.51 -4.27
C ASN A 65 22.09 -10.28 -4.83
N PHE A 66 21.05 -10.60 -4.05
CA PHE A 66 19.64 -10.50 -4.45
C PHE A 66 18.89 -9.36 -3.77
N ILE A 67 19.58 -8.48 -3.04
CA ILE A 67 18.94 -7.29 -2.47
C ILE A 67 18.43 -6.41 -3.61
N ARG A 68 17.13 -6.12 -3.56
CA ARG A 68 16.40 -5.21 -4.44
C ARG A 68 15.96 -3.94 -3.76
N HIS A 69 15.71 -3.98 -2.44
CA HIS A 69 15.19 -2.83 -1.70
C HIS A 69 16.01 -2.57 -0.43
N ILE A 70 16.46 -1.33 -0.26
CA ILE A 70 17.16 -0.89 0.95
C ILE A 70 16.39 0.27 1.57
N GLN A 71 16.11 0.19 2.87
CA GLN A 71 15.78 1.34 3.70
C GLN A 71 16.89 1.54 4.73
N LEU A 72 17.53 2.71 4.72
CA LEU A 72 18.63 3.03 5.64
C LEU A 72 18.37 4.36 6.34
N ASP A 73 17.98 4.30 7.61
CA ASP A 73 17.68 5.45 8.44
C ASP A 73 18.62 5.50 9.64
N VAL A 74 19.42 6.57 9.70
CA VAL A 74 20.41 6.79 10.77
C VAL A 74 20.28 8.22 11.30
N PRO A 75 20.66 8.50 12.57
CA PRO A 75 20.75 9.86 13.08
C PRO A 75 21.74 10.69 12.25
N ARG A 76 21.60 12.02 12.31
CA ARG A 76 22.39 12.95 11.51
C ARG A 76 23.89 12.76 11.70
N ASP A 77 24.32 12.51 12.94
CA ASP A 77 25.72 12.35 13.32
C ASP A 77 26.36 11.08 12.74
N SER A 78 25.55 10.09 12.37
CA SER A 78 26.00 8.83 11.78
C SER A 78 26.07 8.86 10.24
N ILE A 79 25.60 9.93 9.58
CA ILE A 79 25.63 10.04 8.12
C ILE A 79 27.07 9.92 7.57
N PRO A 80 28.08 10.64 8.10
CA PRO A 80 29.46 10.52 7.60
C PRO A 80 30.01 9.10 7.75
N LEU A 81 29.71 8.44 8.87
CA LEU A 81 30.10 7.06 9.12
C LEU A 81 29.43 6.10 8.13
N ALA A 82 28.12 6.22 7.93
CA ALA A 82 27.36 5.40 6.99
C ALA A 82 27.91 5.54 5.57
N LEU A 83 28.13 6.76 5.09
CA LEU A 83 28.71 7.00 3.76
C LEU A 83 30.12 6.43 3.64
N SER A 84 30.97 6.62 4.66
CA SER A 84 32.33 6.06 4.69
C SER A 84 32.32 4.53 4.63
N VAL A 85 31.44 3.89 5.40
CA VAL A 85 31.30 2.43 5.43
C VAL A 85 30.76 1.87 4.11
N LEU A 86 29.73 2.49 3.53
CA LEU A 86 29.16 2.09 2.23
C LEU A 86 30.22 2.21 1.11
N ARG A 87 31.02 3.28 1.13
CA ARG A 87 32.13 3.51 0.19
C ARG A 87 33.23 2.46 0.30
N ARG A 88 33.68 2.17 1.52
CA ARG A 88 34.71 1.13 1.79
C ARG A 88 34.29 -0.27 1.34
N HIS A 89 32.98 -0.56 1.29
CA HIS A 89 32.44 -1.83 0.84
C HIS A 89 31.98 -1.84 -0.63
N SER A 90 32.32 -0.78 -1.38
CA SER A 90 31.93 -0.58 -2.78
C SER A 90 30.41 -0.60 -3.01
N ILE A 91 29.63 -0.28 -1.97
CA ILE A 91 28.17 -0.16 -2.01
C ILE A 91 27.76 1.26 -2.44
N ALA A 92 28.51 2.27 -2.03
CA ALA A 92 28.37 3.63 -2.57
C ALA A 92 29.61 3.97 -3.38
N TRP A 93 29.44 4.84 -4.38
CA TRP A 93 30.58 5.33 -5.14
C TRP A 93 31.48 6.19 -4.25
N THR A 94 32.78 6.00 -4.40
CA THR A 94 33.79 6.82 -3.73
C THR A 94 34.34 7.78 -4.77
N PRO A 95 34.12 9.10 -4.64
CA PRO A 95 34.74 10.04 -5.55
C PRO A 95 36.26 9.91 -5.47
N PRO A 96 36.96 9.94 -6.61
CA PRO A 96 38.42 9.98 -6.62
C PRO A 96 38.87 11.21 -5.83
N VAL A 97 39.74 11.00 -4.85
CA VAL A 97 40.26 12.06 -3.96
C VAL A 97 41.22 12.99 -4.71
N ASP A 98 41.72 12.55 -5.86
CA ASP A 98 42.66 13.28 -6.71
C ASP A 98 42.20 13.27 -8.17
N ILE A 99 42.38 14.41 -8.86
CA ILE A 99 42.16 14.56 -10.30
C ILE A 99 42.99 13.53 -11.06
N PHE A 100 44.22 13.24 -10.62
CA PHE A 100 45.07 12.24 -11.26
C PHE A 100 44.58 10.81 -11.02
N ALA A 101 43.91 10.53 -9.90
CA ALA A 101 43.25 9.24 -9.67
C ALA A 101 42.06 9.04 -10.62
N SER A 102 41.41 10.12 -11.07
CA SER A 102 40.33 10.05 -12.07
C SER A 102 40.83 9.63 -13.46
N LEU A 103 42.08 9.97 -13.80
CA LEU A 103 42.69 9.65 -15.10
C LEU A 103 43.29 8.24 -15.17
N THR A 104 43.62 7.66 -14.01
CA THR A 104 44.37 6.40 -13.91
C THR A 104 43.56 5.24 -13.37
N THR A 105 42.36 5.48 -12.82
CA THR A 105 41.51 4.40 -12.32
C THR A 105 40.94 3.60 -13.50
N PRO A 106 41.36 2.33 -13.70
CA PRO A 106 40.76 1.50 -14.73
C PRO A 106 39.27 1.36 -14.47
N ASN A 107 38.52 1.23 -15.57
CA ASN A 107 37.07 1.05 -15.64
C ASN A 107 36.55 0.29 -14.40
N THR A 108 35.82 1.03 -13.56
CA THR A 108 35.60 0.76 -12.13
C THR A 108 35.18 -0.68 -11.86
N ALA A 109 35.77 -1.30 -10.84
CA ALA A 109 35.31 -2.58 -10.31
C ALA A 109 33.78 -2.57 -10.15
N PRO A 110 33.08 -3.66 -10.53
CA PRO A 110 31.63 -3.70 -10.50
C PRO A 110 31.15 -3.38 -9.07
N LEU A 111 30.26 -2.39 -8.97
CA LEU A 111 29.63 -2.02 -7.71
C LEU A 111 28.99 -3.27 -7.08
N SER A 112 29.19 -3.48 -5.78
CA SER A 112 28.48 -4.55 -5.05
C SER A 112 26.98 -4.23 -5.05
N LEU A 113 26.06 -5.20 -5.15
CA LEU A 113 24.61 -4.98 -5.37
C LEU A 113 24.18 -4.61 -6.81
N PRO A 114 24.43 -5.45 -7.83
CA PRO A 114 24.02 -5.17 -9.21
C PRO A 114 22.50 -5.12 -9.41
N ARG A 115 21.70 -5.63 -8.46
CA ARG A 115 20.24 -5.78 -8.56
C ARG A 115 19.45 -4.83 -7.66
N LEU A 116 20.09 -3.80 -7.11
CA LEU A 116 19.38 -2.84 -6.28
C LEU A 116 18.40 -2.04 -7.17
N GLU A 117 17.11 -2.15 -6.87
CA GLU A 117 16.03 -1.50 -7.63
C GLU A 117 15.51 -0.27 -6.89
N SER A 118 15.41 -0.33 -5.56
CA SER A 118 14.83 0.73 -4.74
C SER A 118 15.69 1.10 -3.54
N VAL A 119 15.76 2.40 -3.27
CA VAL A 119 16.33 2.95 -2.03
C VAL A 119 15.34 3.83 -1.30
N ARG A 120 15.33 3.75 0.02
CA ARG A 120 14.55 4.60 0.92
C ARG A 120 15.44 5.11 2.07
N SER A 121 15.33 6.39 2.39
CA SER A 121 15.98 6.95 3.59
C SER A 121 15.30 8.25 3.99
N THR A 122 15.35 8.58 5.26
CA THR A 122 15.10 9.91 5.79
C THR A 122 16.24 10.88 5.47
N LYS A 123 17.41 10.39 5.03
CA LYS A 123 18.61 11.18 4.78
C LYS A 123 18.92 11.25 3.29
N VAL A 124 18.75 12.44 2.72
CA VAL A 124 18.99 12.71 1.30
C VAL A 124 20.40 12.28 0.85
N MET A 125 21.42 12.56 1.67
CA MET A 125 22.82 12.23 1.35
C MET A 125 23.07 10.73 1.14
N ILE A 126 22.34 9.86 1.83
CA ILE A 126 22.45 8.41 1.67
C ILE A 126 21.83 7.98 0.33
N VAL A 127 20.64 8.49 0.02
CA VAL A 127 19.94 8.22 -1.24
C VAL A 127 20.76 8.71 -2.42
N ALA A 128 21.26 9.95 -2.34
CA ALA A 128 22.18 10.55 -3.29
C ALA A 128 23.39 9.65 -3.59
N ALA A 129 24.13 9.23 -2.56
CA ALA A 129 25.33 8.41 -2.72
C ALA A 129 25.05 7.01 -3.30
N LEU A 130 23.84 6.48 -3.11
CA LEU A 130 23.42 5.20 -3.67
C LEU A 130 22.90 5.34 -5.12
N ILE A 131 22.33 6.47 -5.50
CA ILE A 131 21.89 6.75 -6.88
C ILE A 131 23.09 7.04 -7.79
N GLU A 132 24.15 7.68 -7.28
CA GLU A 132 25.21 8.35 -8.05
C GLU A 132 25.84 7.53 -9.19
N ARG A 133 25.80 6.19 -9.16
CA ARG A 133 26.22 5.31 -10.29
C ARG A 133 25.42 4.00 -10.37
N ARG A 134 24.15 4.01 -9.99
CA ARG A 134 23.30 2.81 -10.02
C ARG A 134 22.03 3.02 -10.85
N PRO A 135 21.60 2.01 -11.62
CA PRO A 135 20.31 2.02 -12.31
C PRO A 135 19.18 1.72 -11.32
N LEU A 136 18.96 2.60 -10.33
CA LEU A 136 17.82 2.47 -9.42
C LEU A 136 16.54 2.84 -10.17
N THR A 137 15.46 2.11 -9.95
CA THR A 137 14.14 2.42 -10.50
C THR A 137 13.36 3.36 -9.59
N THR A 138 13.56 3.23 -8.27
CA THR A 138 12.81 3.97 -7.25
C THR A 138 13.73 4.56 -6.18
N ALA A 139 13.54 5.83 -5.86
CA ALA A 139 14.20 6.50 -4.74
C ALA A 139 13.16 7.21 -3.87
N VAL A 140 13.24 7.00 -2.56
CA VAL A 140 12.35 7.63 -1.59
C VAL A 140 13.17 8.34 -0.52
N VAL A 141 12.99 9.65 -0.41
CA VAL A 141 13.50 10.46 0.70
C VAL A 141 12.33 10.80 1.61
N ASP A 142 12.26 10.28 2.84
CA ASP A 142 11.11 10.56 3.72
C ASP A 142 11.17 11.94 4.40
N GLN A 143 12.37 12.51 4.58
CA GLN A 143 12.60 13.76 5.32
C GLN A 143 13.71 14.62 4.69
N ALA A 144 13.42 15.23 3.54
CA ALA A 144 14.19 16.35 3.01
C ALA A 144 13.96 17.59 3.90
N SER A 145 14.89 17.85 4.82
CA SER A 145 14.74 18.94 5.81
C SER A 145 15.35 20.27 5.36
N VAL A 146 16.40 20.24 4.52
CA VAL A 146 17.15 21.44 4.12
C VAL A 146 17.25 21.54 2.59
N PRO A 147 17.01 22.73 1.99
CA PRO A 147 17.19 22.94 0.55
C PRO A 147 18.59 22.56 0.04
N SER A 148 19.63 22.71 0.86
CA SER A 148 21.00 22.28 0.52
C SER A 148 21.14 20.78 0.31
N ASP A 149 20.34 19.98 1.02
CA ASP A 149 20.37 18.52 0.91
C ASP A 149 19.66 18.11 -0.39
N LEU A 150 18.52 18.74 -0.69
CA LEU A 150 17.84 18.57 -1.98
C LEU A 150 18.70 19.04 -3.13
N SER A 151 19.38 20.19 -2.98
CA SER A 151 20.34 20.61 -3.99
C SER A 151 21.40 19.54 -4.13
N ALA A 152 21.96 18.93 -3.09
CA ALA A 152 22.91 17.82 -3.28
C ALA A 152 22.31 16.68 -4.12
N LEU A 153 21.06 16.26 -3.90
CA LEU A 153 20.38 15.22 -4.69
C LEU A 153 20.10 15.63 -6.15
N LEU A 154 19.86 16.91 -6.39
CA LEU A 154 19.39 17.45 -7.66
C LEU A 154 20.50 18.10 -8.50
N SER A 155 21.53 18.63 -7.84
CA SER A 155 22.74 19.24 -8.39
C SER A 155 23.79 18.21 -8.76
N PHE A 156 23.43 16.92 -8.75
CA PHE A 156 24.13 15.94 -9.58
C PHE A 156 23.87 16.32 -11.05
N SER A 157 24.60 17.32 -11.52
CA SER A 157 24.88 17.64 -12.92
C SER A 157 25.54 16.49 -13.68
N VAL A 158 25.72 15.35 -13.00
CA VAL A 158 26.11 14.07 -13.54
C VAL A 158 25.26 12.97 -12.87
N LEU A 159 23.92 13.08 -12.84
CA LEU A 159 23.15 11.84 -12.95
C LEU A 159 23.69 11.19 -14.22
N PRO A 160 24.41 10.06 -14.14
CA PRO A 160 24.96 9.46 -15.34
C PRO A 160 23.83 9.31 -16.35
N ALA A 161 24.11 9.46 -17.64
CA ALA A 161 23.15 9.28 -18.73
C ALA A 161 22.41 7.91 -18.73
N HIS A 162 22.71 7.05 -17.73
CA HIS A 162 22.27 5.69 -17.52
C HIS A 162 21.38 5.52 -16.28
N THR A 163 20.97 6.58 -15.57
CA THR A 163 20.06 6.40 -14.44
C THR A 163 18.66 6.02 -14.93
N SER A 164 18.23 4.79 -14.63
CA SER A 164 16.89 4.27 -14.92
C SER A 164 15.85 4.70 -13.87
N LEU A 165 16.02 5.88 -13.27
CA LEU A 165 15.18 6.34 -12.17
C LEU A 165 13.80 6.72 -12.69
N THR A 166 12.84 5.82 -12.50
CA THR A 166 11.45 6.01 -12.92
C THR A 166 10.61 6.73 -11.86
N ARG A 167 10.95 6.60 -10.58
CA ARG A 167 10.16 7.12 -9.46
C ARG A 167 11.03 7.81 -8.42
N LEU A 168 10.71 9.06 -8.09
CA LEU A 168 11.30 9.79 -6.98
C LEU A 168 10.18 10.26 -6.04
N SER A 169 10.29 9.94 -4.76
CA SER A 169 9.38 10.41 -3.72
C SER A 169 10.16 11.23 -2.71
N LEU A 170 9.77 12.48 -2.48
CA LEU A 170 10.43 13.41 -1.57
C LEU A 170 9.43 13.85 -0.49
N GLY A 171 9.70 13.51 0.75
CA GLY A 171 9.00 14.00 1.93
C GLY A 171 9.66 15.25 2.44
N VAL A 172 9.01 16.40 2.28
CA VAL A 172 9.48 17.69 2.78
C VAL A 172 8.90 17.93 4.17
N VAL A 173 9.78 18.02 5.16
CA VAL A 173 9.42 18.35 6.54
C VAL A 173 9.92 19.76 6.82
N GLY A 174 9.00 20.72 6.95
CA GLY A 174 9.35 22.11 7.20
C GLY A 174 8.13 23.02 7.26
N ASN A 175 8.37 24.29 7.60
CA ASN A 175 7.36 25.35 7.48
C ASN A 175 7.14 25.75 6.00
N TYR A 176 6.20 26.66 5.75
CA TYR A 176 5.90 27.15 4.41
C TYR A 176 7.11 27.71 3.65
N ALA A 177 8.00 28.42 4.34
CA ALA A 177 9.20 28.98 3.72
C ALA A 177 10.13 27.88 3.22
N HIS A 178 10.33 26.83 4.02
CA HIS A 178 11.12 25.66 3.62
C HIS A 178 10.52 24.96 2.41
N LEU A 179 9.20 24.72 2.40
CA LEU A 179 8.54 24.07 1.27
C LEU A 179 8.68 24.90 -0.01
N SER A 180 8.51 26.23 0.07
CA SER A 180 8.69 27.12 -1.08
C SER A 180 10.11 27.05 -1.65
N LEU A 181 11.13 27.02 -0.79
CA LEU A 181 12.52 26.85 -1.20
C LEU A 181 12.79 25.45 -1.79
N CYS A 182 12.15 24.41 -1.25
CA CYS A 182 12.26 23.06 -1.79
C CYS A 182 11.63 22.97 -3.19
N ILE A 183 10.44 23.56 -3.38
CA ILE A 183 9.76 23.62 -4.69
C ILE A 183 10.62 24.40 -5.69
N GLN A 184 11.18 25.56 -5.31
CA GLN A 184 12.09 26.31 -6.18
C GLN A 184 13.35 25.52 -6.53
N GLY A 185 13.93 24.79 -5.58
CA GLY A 185 15.07 23.90 -5.82
C GLY A 185 14.72 22.75 -6.77
N ILE A 186 13.53 22.16 -6.61
CA ILE A 186 13.01 21.12 -7.51
C ILE A 186 12.74 21.70 -8.89
N ALA A 187 12.11 22.86 -9.01
CA ALA A 187 11.82 23.51 -10.28
C ALA A 187 13.11 23.85 -11.03
N ALA A 188 14.08 24.50 -10.36
CA ALA A 188 15.38 24.81 -10.93
C ALA A 188 16.14 23.54 -11.37
N ALA A 189 16.03 22.46 -10.59
CA ALA A 189 16.57 21.18 -10.99
C ALA A 189 15.85 20.59 -12.20
N LEU A 190 14.52 20.60 -12.23
CA LEU A 190 13.73 20.10 -13.35
C LEU A 190 14.03 20.88 -14.62
N ASP A 191 14.21 22.20 -14.55
CA ASP A 191 14.62 23.03 -15.69
C ASP A 191 16.02 22.68 -16.19
N PHE A 192 16.98 22.46 -15.27
CA PHE A 192 18.29 21.90 -15.64
C PHE A 192 18.15 20.52 -16.31
N LEU A 193 17.19 19.71 -15.86
CA LEU A 193 16.94 18.35 -16.34
C LEU A 193 16.13 18.29 -17.64
N LYS A 194 15.40 19.37 -18.02
CA LYS A 194 14.71 19.50 -19.32
C LYS A 194 15.70 19.36 -20.49
N GLY A 195 17.01 19.55 -20.26
CA GLY A 195 18.09 19.34 -21.22
C GLY A 195 18.76 17.96 -21.22
N GLY A 196 18.36 16.98 -20.38
CA GLY A 196 19.17 15.77 -20.10
C GLY A 196 18.44 14.42 -19.87
N SER A 197 19.13 13.52 -19.16
CA SER A 197 18.89 12.06 -19.01
C SER A 197 17.59 11.62 -18.31
N LEU A 198 16.81 12.54 -17.75
CA LEU A 198 15.60 12.18 -16.98
C LEU A 198 14.33 12.02 -17.83
N LYS A 199 14.45 11.84 -19.15
CA LYS A 199 13.34 11.41 -20.01
C LYS A 199 12.66 10.12 -19.51
N GLN A 200 13.28 9.35 -18.62
CA GLN A 200 12.68 8.10 -18.10
C GLN A 200 11.91 8.28 -16.77
N MET A 201 11.95 9.46 -16.17
CA MET A 201 11.28 9.70 -14.90
C MET A 201 9.76 9.81 -15.10
N GLN A 202 9.01 8.86 -14.54
CA GLN A 202 7.57 8.76 -14.70
C GLN A 202 6.81 9.42 -13.56
N VAL A 203 7.31 9.34 -12.32
CA VAL A 203 6.56 9.79 -11.13
C VAL A 203 7.44 10.61 -10.21
N LEU A 204 6.99 11.82 -9.87
CA LEU A 204 7.54 12.66 -8.81
C LEU A 204 6.48 12.86 -7.72
N THR A 205 6.69 12.24 -6.56
CA THR A 205 5.80 12.39 -5.40
C THR A 205 6.40 13.39 -4.42
N LEU A 206 5.66 14.43 -4.07
CA LEU A 206 6.05 15.40 -3.04
C LEU A 206 5.13 15.21 -1.83
N ASN A 207 5.67 14.59 -0.78
CA ASN A 207 4.96 14.43 0.48
C ASN A 207 5.24 15.60 1.41
N HIS A 208 4.22 16.23 2.00
CA HIS A 208 4.42 17.29 3.00
C HIS A 208 3.41 17.19 4.15
N GLY A 209 3.81 17.71 5.31
CA GLY A 209 2.96 17.67 6.53
C GLY A 209 1.97 18.83 6.66
N VAL A 210 2.19 19.94 5.96
CA VAL A 210 1.51 21.21 6.21
C VAL A 210 0.19 21.31 5.42
N ARG A 211 -0.90 21.83 6.03
CA ARG A 211 -2.25 21.95 5.41
C ARG A 211 -2.52 23.38 4.93
N GLY A 212 -3.06 23.58 3.73
CA GLY A 212 -3.57 24.89 3.27
C GLY A 212 -3.77 24.99 1.74
N PRO A 213 -4.72 25.81 1.25
CA PRO A 213 -4.96 26.04 -0.19
C PRO A 213 -3.88 26.89 -0.89
N PHE A 214 -2.96 27.49 -0.13
CA PHE A 214 -1.92 28.38 -0.64
C PHE A 214 -0.84 27.68 -1.50
N TYR A 215 -0.79 26.34 -1.50
CA TYR A 215 0.25 25.58 -2.19
C TYR A 215 0.10 25.56 -3.71
N TYR A 216 -1.11 25.30 -4.20
CA TYR A 216 -1.34 25.16 -5.65
C TYR A 216 -0.92 26.44 -6.38
N SER A 217 -1.32 27.61 -5.89
CA SER A 217 -0.93 28.90 -6.48
C SER A 217 0.58 29.12 -6.58
N ARG A 218 1.36 28.81 -5.52
CA ARG A 218 2.83 28.98 -5.58
C ARG A 218 3.52 27.93 -6.44
N LEU A 219 2.89 26.78 -6.61
CA LEU A 219 3.42 25.70 -7.43
C LEU A 219 3.18 26.00 -8.91
N GLU A 220 2.00 26.50 -9.26
CA GLU A 220 1.68 27.09 -10.57
C GLU A 220 2.62 28.27 -10.87
N ASP A 221 2.85 29.17 -9.91
CA ASP A 221 3.81 30.28 -10.08
C ASP A 221 5.25 29.79 -10.33
N ALA A 222 5.66 28.70 -9.66
CA ALA A 222 7.03 28.17 -9.76
C ALA A 222 7.22 27.21 -10.95
N MET A 223 6.13 26.61 -11.45
CA MET A 223 6.12 25.63 -12.51
C MET A 223 4.90 25.88 -13.43
N PRO A 224 4.87 27.02 -14.15
CA PRO A 224 3.73 27.40 -14.98
C PRO A 224 3.43 26.38 -16.11
N ASP A 225 4.43 25.61 -16.52
CA ASP A 225 4.33 24.60 -17.59
C ASP A 225 4.02 23.17 -17.08
N ILE A 226 3.53 23.00 -15.85
CA ILE A 226 3.34 21.65 -15.27
C ILE A 226 2.34 20.81 -16.09
N ASP A 227 1.39 21.46 -16.76
CA ASP A 227 0.38 20.85 -17.63
C ASP A 227 0.75 20.90 -19.13
N ASP A 228 1.73 21.71 -19.53
CA ASP A 228 2.10 21.96 -20.94
C ASP A 228 3.48 21.37 -21.31
N ILE A 229 3.69 20.09 -20.96
CA ILE A 229 4.84 19.32 -21.46
C ILE A 229 4.46 18.77 -22.84
N GLY A 230 4.66 19.60 -23.87
CA GLY A 230 4.20 19.40 -25.25
C GLY A 230 4.48 18.05 -25.93
N GLU A 231 3.78 17.82 -27.04
CA GLU A 231 3.77 16.60 -27.84
C GLU A 231 5.18 16.11 -28.19
N GLY A 232 5.52 14.88 -27.77
CA GLY A 232 6.77 14.20 -28.12
C GLY A 232 7.72 13.88 -26.95
N ARG A 233 7.34 14.18 -25.71
CA ARG A 233 8.10 13.77 -24.51
C ARG A 233 7.28 12.81 -23.64
N PRO A 234 7.91 11.85 -22.94
CA PRO A 234 7.21 11.07 -21.92
C PRO A 234 6.71 12.05 -20.86
N LYS A 235 5.38 12.15 -20.74
CA LYS A 235 4.71 12.93 -19.70
C LYS A 235 5.33 12.52 -18.36
N LEU A 236 5.73 13.50 -17.55
CA LEU A 236 5.83 13.23 -16.13
C LEU A 236 4.40 12.82 -15.71
N VAL A 237 4.22 11.51 -15.52
CA VAL A 237 2.92 10.83 -15.59
C VAL A 237 2.05 11.23 -14.41
N GLU A 238 2.68 11.61 -13.29
CA GLU A 238 1.94 11.89 -12.07
C GLU A 238 2.75 12.72 -11.06
N PHE A 239 2.22 13.88 -10.69
CA PHE A 239 2.60 14.60 -9.48
C PHE A 239 1.61 14.25 -8.37
N ARG A 240 2.09 13.58 -7.31
CA ARG A 240 1.27 13.26 -6.14
C ARG A 240 1.63 14.14 -4.96
N PHE A 241 0.65 14.88 -4.45
CA PHE A 241 0.70 15.51 -3.13
C PHE A 241 0.04 14.58 -2.11
N GLY A 242 0.80 14.19 -1.09
CA GLY A 242 0.30 13.29 -0.07
C GLY A 242 0.95 13.54 1.28
N ARG A 243 0.28 13.18 2.37
CA ARG A 243 0.99 12.89 3.62
C ARG A 243 1.80 11.60 3.42
N SER A 244 2.82 11.31 4.24
CA SER A 244 3.47 9.97 4.20
C SER A 244 2.46 8.82 4.37
N MET A 245 1.30 9.12 4.97
CA MET A 245 0.14 8.22 5.06
C MET A 245 -0.53 7.91 3.71
N ALA A 246 -0.46 8.77 2.69
CA ALA A 246 -1.04 8.53 1.36
C ALA A 246 -0.38 7.34 0.65
N SER A 247 0.94 7.19 0.80
CA SER A 247 1.67 6.01 0.32
C SER A 247 1.28 4.74 1.07
N ARG A 248 0.88 4.82 2.34
CA ARG A 248 0.38 3.65 3.09
C ARG A 248 -1.08 3.37 2.76
N ARG A 249 -1.89 4.41 2.56
CA ARG A 249 -3.32 4.34 2.22
C ARG A 249 -3.55 3.53 0.94
N SER A 250 -2.71 3.71 -0.08
CA SER A 250 -2.78 2.88 -1.30
C SER A 250 -2.57 1.40 -1.01
N ASP A 251 -1.71 1.04 -0.07
CA ASP A 251 -1.46 -0.36 0.30
C ASP A 251 -2.66 -0.96 1.04
N TRP A 252 -3.37 -0.16 1.85
CA TRP A 252 -4.56 -0.58 2.59
C TRP A 252 -5.82 -0.61 1.71
N GLU A 253 -5.94 0.29 0.72
CA GLU A 253 -7.06 0.28 -0.25
C GLU A 253 -7.05 -0.96 -1.14
N LEU A 254 -5.91 -1.64 -1.28
CA LEU A 254 -5.82 -2.95 -1.93
C LEU A 254 -6.42 -4.08 -1.08
N LEU A 255 -6.59 -3.87 0.23
CA LEU A 255 -7.26 -4.83 1.09
C LEU A 255 -8.77 -4.64 0.96
N GLY A 256 -9.43 -5.64 0.38
CA GLY A 256 -10.88 -5.63 0.22
C GLY A 256 -11.62 -5.54 1.56
N PRO A 257 -12.91 -5.18 1.56
CA PRO A 257 -13.69 -5.03 2.78
C PRO A 257 -13.76 -6.32 3.60
N ASN A 258 -13.86 -6.19 4.93
CA ASN A 258 -13.85 -7.30 5.90
C ASN A 258 -12.54 -8.12 5.92
N THR A 259 -11.45 -7.60 5.33
CA THR A 259 -10.11 -8.16 5.54
C THR A 259 -9.70 -7.92 6.99
N HIS A 260 -9.19 -8.96 7.63
CA HIS A 260 -8.65 -8.87 8.98
C HIS A 260 -7.14 -8.67 8.95
N ILE A 261 -6.66 -7.63 9.65
CA ILE A 261 -5.28 -7.20 9.72
C ILE A 261 -4.75 -7.46 11.12
N VAL A 262 -3.61 -8.11 11.22
CA VAL A 262 -2.85 -8.21 12.46
C VAL A 262 -1.73 -7.16 12.43
N GLY A 263 -1.79 -6.18 13.33
CA GLY A 263 -0.80 -5.11 13.47
C GLY A 263 -0.02 -5.19 14.78
N VAL A 264 1.13 -4.54 14.86
CA VAL A 264 1.91 -4.41 16.11
C VAL A 264 1.30 -3.32 16.98
N ASN A 265 1.22 -3.48 18.31
CA ASN A 265 0.61 -2.47 19.18
C ASN A 265 1.39 -1.13 19.18
N ASP A 266 2.71 -1.19 18.98
CA ASP A 266 3.61 -0.04 19.01
C ASP A 266 3.83 0.53 17.60
N VAL A 267 2.72 0.79 16.91
CA VAL A 267 2.73 1.48 15.63
C VAL A 267 2.60 2.99 15.82
N TYR A 268 3.24 3.74 14.93
CA TYR A 268 3.11 5.20 14.86
C TYR A 268 1.64 5.64 15.00
N GLY A 269 1.36 6.59 15.91
CA GLY A 269 0.00 6.91 16.34
C GLY A 269 -0.99 7.29 15.23
N GLU A 270 -0.53 7.92 14.14
CA GLU A 270 -1.41 8.17 12.99
C GLU A 270 -1.75 6.89 12.21
N THR A 271 -0.85 5.90 12.15
CA THR A 271 -1.13 4.59 11.54
C THR A 271 -2.17 3.86 12.36
N PHE A 272 -2.02 3.85 13.69
CA PHE A 272 -3.02 3.29 14.60
C PHE A 272 -4.38 3.96 14.41
N ARG A 273 -4.41 5.29 14.38
CA ARG A 273 -5.63 6.08 14.21
C ARG A 273 -6.28 5.83 12.85
N TYR A 274 -5.51 5.75 11.77
CA TYR A 274 -6.02 5.45 10.44
C TYR A 274 -6.62 4.04 10.40
N VAL A 275 -5.84 3.04 10.79
CA VAL A 275 -6.25 1.63 10.73
C VAL A 275 -7.49 1.39 11.58
N ARG A 276 -7.52 1.90 12.82
CA ARG A 276 -8.62 1.65 13.78
C ARG A 276 -9.88 2.47 13.55
N ARG A 277 -9.77 3.67 12.94
CA ARG A 277 -10.95 4.52 12.67
C ARG A 277 -11.29 4.54 11.19
N LEU A 278 -10.42 5.10 10.37
CA LEU A 278 -10.71 5.29 8.94
C LEU A 278 -10.86 3.97 8.19
N ALA A 279 -9.96 3.03 8.39
CA ALA A 279 -9.96 1.77 7.65
C ALA A 279 -11.08 0.83 8.14
N THR A 280 -11.29 0.74 9.46
CA THR A 280 -12.42 0.00 10.03
C THR A 280 -13.78 0.61 9.67
N GLU A 281 -13.95 1.93 9.75
CA GLU A 281 -15.26 2.57 9.48
C GLU A 281 -15.58 2.63 7.99
N ASN A 282 -14.63 3.04 7.14
CA ASN A 282 -14.91 3.27 5.72
C ASN A 282 -14.72 2.03 4.86
N GLN A 283 -13.73 1.19 5.18
CA GLN A 283 -13.39 0.00 4.39
C GLN A 283 -13.87 -1.29 5.07
N ARG A 284 -14.46 -1.22 6.27
CA ARG A 284 -14.87 -2.40 7.06
C ARG A 284 -13.72 -3.35 7.34
N LEU A 285 -12.50 -2.84 7.50
CA LEU A 285 -11.34 -3.65 7.86
C LEU A 285 -11.42 -4.03 9.34
N GLU A 286 -11.24 -5.32 9.63
CA GLU A 286 -11.11 -5.81 10.99
C GLU A 286 -9.65 -5.74 11.40
N THR A 287 -9.34 -5.29 12.62
CA THR A 287 -7.93 -5.09 13.02
C THR A 287 -7.69 -5.64 14.41
N THR A 288 -6.69 -6.50 14.57
CA THR A 288 -6.18 -6.94 15.87
C THR A 288 -4.77 -6.41 16.04
N PHE A 289 -4.51 -5.66 17.12
CA PHE A 289 -3.17 -5.21 17.47
C PHE A 289 -2.58 -6.10 18.55
N ILE A 290 -1.39 -6.67 18.30
CA ILE A 290 -0.67 -7.55 19.22
C ILE A 290 0.61 -6.87 19.67
N ASP A 291 0.93 -7.01 20.95
CA ASP A 291 2.27 -6.74 21.44
C ASP A 291 3.24 -7.85 21.00
N LEU A 292 3.91 -7.68 19.86
CA LEU A 292 4.86 -8.68 19.37
C LEU A 292 6.11 -8.82 20.25
N GLU A 293 6.39 -7.87 21.15
CA GLU A 293 7.56 -7.98 22.04
C GLU A 293 7.29 -8.97 23.19
N GLY A 294 6.05 -9.03 23.67
CA GLY A 294 5.63 -9.94 24.75
C GLY A 294 4.84 -11.17 24.30
N ALA A 295 4.35 -11.21 23.07
CA ALA A 295 3.53 -12.32 22.57
C ALA A 295 4.39 -13.53 22.19
N GLY A 296 4.05 -14.70 22.74
CA GLY A 296 4.53 -15.99 22.23
C GLY A 296 3.86 -16.39 20.92
N ASP A 297 4.41 -17.40 20.25
CA ASP A 297 3.92 -17.90 18.95
C ASP A 297 2.43 -18.29 18.99
N ASP A 298 1.95 -18.85 20.11
CA ASP A 298 0.55 -19.20 20.30
C ASP A 298 -0.38 -17.97 20.29
N THR A 299 0.05 -16.87 20.93
CA THR A 299 -0.70 -15.61 20.95
C THR A 299 -0.74 -14.97 19.57
N ILE A 300 0.38 -15.03 18.83
CA ILE A 300 0.46 -14.53 17.45
C ILE A 300 -0.45 -15.36 16.55
N CYS A 301 -0.39 -16.70 16.67
CA CYS A 301 -1.24 -17.62 15.92
C CYS A 301 -2.73 -17.42 16.22
N ALA A 302 -3.10 -17.25 17.50
CA ALA A 302 -4.49 -17.07 17.94
C ALA A 302 -5.10 -15.74 17.45
N ALA A 303 -4.27 -14.74 17.20
CA ALA A 303 -4.74 -13.46 16.69
C ALA A 303 -5.08 -13.48 15.19
N PHE A 304 -4.56 -14.45 14.42
CA PHE A 304 -4.97 -14.64 13.03
C PHE A 304 -6.37 -15.24 12.98
N ARG A 305 -7.32 -14.49 12.43
CA ARG A 305 -8.66 -15.02 12.13
C ARG A 305 -8.62 -15.97 10.93
N ARG A 306 -9.64 -16.83 10.81
CA ARG A 306 -9.71 -17.83 9.73
C ARG A 306 -9.74 -17.19 8.34
N ASN A 307 -10.42 -16.07 8.16
CA ASN A 307 -10.42 -15.31 6.89
C ASN A 307 -9.00 -14.81 6.54
N THR A 308 -8.22 -14.33 7.51
CA THR A 308 -6.83 -13.92 7.32
C THR A 308 -5.94 -15.10 6.94
N LYS A 309 -6.15 -16.25 7.58
CA LYS A 309 -5.40 -17.48 7.30
C LYS A 309 -5.61 -17.92 5.85
N VAL A 310 -6.87 -18.05 5.40
CA VAL A 310 -7.18 -18.50 4.04
C VAL A 310 -6.65 -17.50 2.99
N SER A 311 -6.85 -16.19 3.22
CA SER A 311 -6.34 -15.16 2.31
C SER A 311 -4.80 -15.17 2.24
N GLY A 312 -4.13 -15.35 3.38
CA GLY A 312 -2.68 -15.50 3.48
C GLY A 312 -2.15 -16.74 2.76
N MET A 313 -2.83 -17.87 2.86
CA MET A 313 -2.50 -19.11 2.13
C MET A 313 -2.62 -18.91 0.61
N ALA A 314 -3.68 -18.26 0.15
CA ALA A 314 -3.84 -17.94 -1.28
C ALA A 314 -2.73 -17.00 -1.79
N ALA A 315 -2.35 -15.98 -1.00
CA ALA A 315 -1.26 -15.08 -1.34
C ALA A 315 0.11 -15.80 -1.36
N LEU A 316 0.37 -16.69 -0.39
CA LEU A 316 1.59 -17.49 -0.33
C LEU A 316 1.70 -18.41 -1.57
N ALA A 317 0.61 -19.06 -1.98
CA ALA A 317 0.58 -19.88 -3.18
C ALA A 317 0.93 -19.07 -4.45
N GLN A 318 0.42 -17.84 -4.57
CA GLN A 318 0.77 -16.94 -5.68
C GLN A 318 2.26 -16.55 -5.66
N LEU A 319 2.82 -16.27 -4.47
CA LEU A 319 4.25 -15.96 -4.34
C LEU A 319 5.13 -17.14 -4.71
N LEU A 320 4.77 -18.36 -4.29
CA LEU A 320 5.50 -19.58 -4.67
C LEU A 320 5.47 -19.80 -6.18
N ARG A 321 4.32 -19.57 -6.83
CA ARG A 321 4.21 -19.65 -8.31
C ARG A 321 5.20 -18.73 -9.03
N GLN A 322 5.52 -17.56 -8.46
CA GLN A 322 6.45 -16.59 -9.05
C GLN A 322 7.93 -16.91 -8.77
N ASP A 323 8.24 -17.88 -7.91
CA ASP A 323 9.61 -18.23 -7.56
C ASP A 323 10.20 -19.26 -8.53
N ASP A 324 10.84 -18.79 -9.61
CA ASP A 324 11.48 -19.65 -10.64
C ASP A 324 12.60 -20.54 -10.10
N SER A 325 13.08 -20.30 -8.86
CA SER A 325 14.14 -21.12 -8.28
C SER A 325 13.67 -22.49 -7.77
N ARG A 326 12.35 -22.68 -7.59
CA ARG A 326 11.77 -23.91 -7.03
C ARG A 326 11.16 -24.79 -8.13
N LEU A 327 11.74 -25.98 -8.32
CA LEU A 327 11.25 -26.95 -9.30
C LEU A 327 9.80 -27.41 -9.03
N ASN A 328 9.45 -27.62 -7.75
CA ASN A 328 8.13 -28.13 -7.34
C ASN A 328 7.14 -27.02 -6.96
N ARG A 329 7.40 -25.77 -7.34
CA ARG A 329 6.62 -24.60 -6.90
C ARG A 329 5.12 -24.71 -7.16
N HIS A 330 4.72 -25.31 -8.28
CA HIS A 330 3.31 -25.43 -8.66
C HIS A 330 2.60 -26.51 -7.83
N GLN A 331 3.29 -27.59 -7.50
CA GLN A 331 2.76 -28.64 -6.62
C GLN A 331 2.64 -28.12 -5.18
N GLU A 332 3.67 -27.45 -4.65
CA GLU A 332 3.62 -26.82 -3.32
C GLU A 332 2.49 -25.77 -3.24
N ALA A 333 2.34 -24.95 -4.28
CA ALA A 333 1.25 -23.97 -4.36
C ALA A 333 -0.12 -24.66 -4.38
N LEU A 334 -0.26 -25.78 -5.10
CA LEU A 334 -1.50 -26.55 -5.15
C LEU A 334 -1.88 -27.11 -3.76
N ASP A 335 -0.92 -27.71 -3.05
CA ASP A 335 -1.15 -28.28 -1.73
C ASP A 335 -1.63 -27.21 -0.73
N ILE A 336 -1.03 -26.01 -0.79
CA ILE A 336 -1.47 -24.85 0.00
C ILE A 336 -2.88 -24.42 -0.39
N LEU A 337 -3.21 -24.37 -1.68
CA LEU A 337 -4.54 -23.98 -2.15
C LEU A 337 -5.62 -25.00 -1.76
N LEU A 338 -5.32 -26.30 -1.74
CA LEU A 338 -6.25 -27.34 -1.28
C LEU A 338 -6.52 -27.22 0.23
N ALA A 339 -5.50 -26.94 1.03
CA ALA A 339 -5.66 -26.64 2.45
C ALA A 339 -6.48 -25.34 2.65
N ALA A 340 -6.22 -24.31 1.84
CA ALA A 340 -6.97 -23.05 1.87
C ALA A 340 -8.45 -23.25 1.50
N GLU A 341 -8.75 -24.10 0.52
CA GLU A 341 -10.12 -24.45 0.14
C GLU A 341 -10.86 -25.13 1.29
N THR A 342 -10.21 -26.07 1.98
CA THR A 342 -10.81 -26.80 3.11
C THR A 342 -11.19 -25.83 4.23
N ASP A 343 -10.26 -24.93 4.58
CA ASP A 343 -10.50 -23.90 5.59
C ASP A 343 -11.56 -22.88 5.17
N ALA A 344 -11.60 -22.51 3.87
CA ALA A 344 -12.61 -21.62 3.31
C ALA A 344 -14.01 -22.24 3.33
N LYS A 345 -14.14 -23.51 2.95
CA LYS A 345 -15.42 -24.25 3.01
C LYS A 345 -15.93 -24.35 4.44
N LYS A 346 -15.04 -24.64 5.39
CA LYS A 346 -15.38 -24.64 6.82
C LYS A 346 -15.87 -23.27 7.29
N LEU A 347 -15.19 -22.19 6.88
CA LEU A 347 -15.61 -20.83 7.21
C LEU A 347 -17.00 -20.50 6.64
N VAL A 348 -17.29 -20.91 5.40
CA VAL A 348 -18.62 -20.73 4.78
C VAL A 348 -19.69 -21.52 5.55
N SER A 349 -19.41 -22.78 5.90
CA SER A 349 -20.32 -23.63 6.68
C SER A 349 -20.65 -23.00 8.03
N ASP A 350 -19.63 -22.65 8.82
CA ASP A 350 -19.80 -22.06 10.15
C ASP A 350 -20.61 -20.75 10.07
N LEU A 351 -20.38 -19.92 9.05
CA LEU A 351 -21.16 -18.69 8.85
C LEU A 351 -22.61 -18.97 8.43
N SER A 352 -22.84 -20.01 7.62
CA SER A 352 -24.20 -20.42 7.27
C SER A 352 -24.99 -20.96 8.47
N ASP A 353 -24.32 -21.69 9.38
CA ASP A 353 -24.93 -22.20 10.60
C ASP A 353 -25.30 -21.04 11.54
N VAL A 354 -24.40 -20.08 11.75
CA VAL A 354 -24.66 -18.87 12.53
C VAL A 354 -25.83 -18.06 11.95
N LEU A 355 -25.90 -17.95 10.61
CA LEU A 355 -27.03 -17.28 9.95
C LEU A 355 -28.35 -18.03 10.13
N ALA A 356 -28.33 -19.36 10.09
CA ALA A 356 -29.52 -20.18 10.31
C ALA A 356 -30.02 -20.08 11.77
N GLU A 357 -29.11 -20.06 12.75
CA GLU A 357 -29.45 -19.82 14.15
C GLU A 357 -30.04 -18.42 14.36
N HIS A 358 -29.42 -17.39 13.79
CA HIS A 358 -29.93 -16.02 13.87
C HIS A 358 -31.31 -15.87 13.21
N ALA A 359 -31.58 -16.61 12.12
CA ALA A 359 -32.89 -16.63 11.49
C ALA A 359 -33.97 -17.27 12.41
N LYS A 360 -33.65 -18.39 13.06
CA LYS A 360 -34.55 -19.04 14.05
C LYS A 360 -34.85 -18.12 15.23
N GLU A 361 -33.82 -17.45 15.76
CA GLU A 361 -33.97 -16.49 16.85
C GLU A 361 -34.81 -15.28 16.42
N GLY A 362 -34.63 -14.82 15.18
CA GLY A 362 -35.46 -13.77 14.58
C GLY A 362 -36.94 -14.13 14.52
N GLU A 363 -37.29 -15.38 14.17
CA GLU A 363 -38.69 -15.85 14.19
C GLU A 363 -39.23 -15.96 15.62
N ARG A 364 -38.44 -16.47 16.57
CA ARG A 364 -38.84 -16.54 17.99
C ARG A 364 -39.18 -15.16 18.56
N LEU A 365 -38.35 -14.15 18.28
CA LEU A 365 -38.61 -12.76 18.70
C LEU A 365 -39.86 -12.16 18.05
N LYS A 366 -40.19 -12.54 16.80
CA LYS A 366 -41.45 -12.14 16.14
C LYS A 366 -42.66 -12.77 16.82
N GLU A 367 -42.59 -14.04 17.21
CA GLU A 367 -43.68 -14.72 17.94
C GLU A 367 -43.90 -14.13 19.34
N GLU A 368 -42.81 -13.84 20.07
CA GLU A 368 -42.86 -13.20 21.40
C GLU A 368 -43.44 -11.77 21.33
N THR A 369 -43.05 -10.99 20.30
CA THR A 369 -43.59 -9.64 20.08
C THR A 369 -45.05 -9.68 19.62
N ALA A 370 -45.43 -10.61 18.73
CA ALA A 370 -46.82 -10.81 18.33
C ALA A 370 -47.72 -11.19 19.53
N SER A 371 -47.20 -12.04 20.43
CA SER A 371 -47.91 -12.43 21.66
C SER A 371 -48.06 -11.26 22.63
N SER A 372 -47.03 -10.40 22.74
CA SER A 372 -47.04 -9.23 23.64
C SER A 372 -47.98 -8.11 23.17
N VAL A 373 -48.14 -7.93 21.85
CA VAL A 373 -49.03 -6.90 21.27
C VAL A 373 -50.51 -7.17 21.57
N ASN A 374 -50.90 -8.42 21.80
CA ASN A 374 -52.28 -8.79 22.11
C ASN A 374 -52.75 -8.42 23.54
N CYS A 375 -51.85 -7.93 24.41
CA CYS A 375 -52.15 -7.62 25.81
C CYS A 375 -52.41 -6.12 26.08
N VAL A 376 -52.08 -5.22 25.15
CA VAL A 376 -52.22 -3.77 25.36
C VAL A 376 -53.06 -3.15 24.24
N THR A 377 -54.36 -2.98 24.50
CA THR A 377 -55.26 -2.13 23.71
C THR A 377 -54.87 -0.66 23.89
N ARG A 378 -53.74 -0.25 23.33
CA ARG A 378 -53.42 1.17 23.11
C ARG A 378 -53.64 1.54 21.65
N PRO A 379 -54.17 2.74 21.37
CA PRO A 379 -54.44 3.19 20.02
C PRO A 379 -53.16 3.18 19.16
N ARG A 380 -53.28 2.58 17.97
CA ARG A 380 -52.24 2.38 16.96
C ARG A 380 -51.60 3.72 16.56
N SER A 381 -50.37 3.95 16.99
CA SER A 381 -49.49 4.99 16.44
C SER A 381 -48.85 4.45 15.15
N THR A 382 -49.15 5.06 14.01
CA THR A 382 -48.72 4.63 12.66
C THR A 382 -47.28 5.03 12.31
N THR A 383 -46.36 5.01 13.27
CA THR A 383 -44.95 5.31 12.98
C THR A 383 -44.29 4.13 12.25
N PRO A 384 -43.62 4.35 11.10
CA PRO A 384 -42.96 3.30 10.34
C PRO A 384 -41.85 2.61 11.15
N PRO A 385 -41.50 1.35 10.80
CA PRO A 385 -40.48 0.58 11.51
C PRO A 385 -39.16 1.37 11.59
N THR A 386 -38.65 1.51 12.81
CA THR A 386 -37.43 2.26 13.13
C THR A 386 -36.21 1.69 12.39
N THR A 387 -35.31 2.58 11.92
CA THR A 387 -34.09 2.31 11.13
C THR A 387 -33.13 1.26 11.73
N THR A 388 -33.34 0.83 12.97
CA THR A 388 -32.51 -0.10 13.72
C THR A 388 -32.60 -1.54 13.21
N GLU A 389 -33.78 -2.02 12.79
CA GLU A 389 -33.97 -3.41 12.34
C GLU A 389 -33.26 -3.70 11.00
N ILE A 390 -33.27 -2.72 10.07
CA ILE A 390 -32.62 -2.84 8.77
C ILE A 390 -31.08 -2.95 8.91
N LYS A 391 -30.49 -2.33 9.94
CA LYS A 391 -29.04 -2.37 10.17
C LYS A 391 -28.56 -3.75 10.64
N VAL A 392 -29.38 -4.48 11.39
CA VAL A 392 -29.01 -5.80 11.93
C VAL A 392 -28.96 -6.85 10.82
N ALA A 393 -29.93 -6.85 9.91
CA ALA A 393 -29.97 -7.79 8.77
C ALA A 393 -28.77 -7.63 7.83
N HIS A 394 -28.37 -6.38 7.53
CA HIS A 394 -27.22 -6.10 6.66
C HIS A 394 -25.87 -6.48 7.29
N ALA A 395 -25.74 -6.37 8.61
CA ALA A 395 -24.52 -6.74 9.32
C ALA A 395 -24.26 -8.25 9.28
N ALA A 396 -25.32 -9.07 9.30
CA ALA A 396 -25.21 -10.52 9.29
C ALA A 396 -24.76 -11.10 7.92
N THR A 397 -25.11 -10.46 6.81
CA THR A 397 -24.81 -10.98 5.46
C THR A 397 -23.39 -10.68 4.96
N ALA A 398 -22.72 -9.66 5.49
CA ALA A 398 -21.41 -9.22 4.99
C ALA A 398 -20.27 -10.24 5.20
N PRO A 399 -20.16 -10.95 6.34
CA PRO A 399 -19.15 -11.99 6.54
C PRO A 399 -19.25 -13.13 5.51
N THR A 400 -20.47 -13.55 5.17
CA THR A 400 -20.73 -14.66 4.24
C THR A 400 -20.29 -14.33 2.83
N VAL A 401 -20.59 -13.12 2.35
CA VAL A 401 -20.11 -12.63 1.04
C VAL A 401 -18.59 -12.62 0.98
N THR A 402 -17.94 -12.25 2.09
CA THR A 402 -16.47 -12.22 2.17
C THR A 402 -15.88 -13.63 2.08
N ALA A 403 -16.43 -14.58 2.85
CA ALA A 403 -15.98 -15.97 2.83
C ALA A 403 -16.17 -16.61 1.43
N LEU A 404 -17.31 -16.35 0.79
CA LEU A 404 -17.59 -16.81 -0.58
C LEU A 404 -16.62 -16.19 -1.60
N SER A 405 -16.31 -14.90 -1.47
CA SER A 405 -15.32 -14.23 -2.34
C SER A 405 -13.91 -14.80 -2.19
N ILE A 406 -13.52 -15.16 -0.96
CA ILE A 406 -12.23 -15.82 -0.71
C ILE A 406 -12.21 -17.21 -1.34
N LEU A 407 -13.27 -18.01 -1.14
CA LEU A 407 -13.39 -19.34 -1.73
C LEU A 407 -13.37 -19.28 -3.27
N HIS A 408 -14.05 -18.30 -3.88
CA HIS A 408 -13.99 -18.03 -5.31
C HIS A 408 -12.55 -17.81 -5.78
N LYS A 409 -11.80 -16.93 -5.11
CA LYS A 409 -10.39 -16.66 -5.43
C LYS A 409 -9.53 -17.92 -5.32
N VAL A 410 -9.72 -18.73 -4.28
CA VAL A 410 -8.99 -20.00 -4.12
C VAL A 410 -9.29 -20.95 -5.28
N LYS A 411 -10.57 -21.13 -5.65
CA LYS A 411 -10.97 -21.98 -6.77
C LYS A 411 -10.41 -21.52 -8.11
N PHE A 412 -10.43 -20.21 -8.37
CA PHE A 412 -9.83 -19.65 -9.57
C PHE A 412 -8.32 -19.93 -9.63
N LEU A 413 -7.59 -19.72 -8.53
CA LEU A 413 -6.16 -19.98 -8.46
C LEU A 413 -5.81 -21.47 -8.55
N GLN A 414 -6.68 -22.36 -8.08
CA GLN A 414 -6.50 -23.81 -8.31
C GLN A 414 -6.58 -24.13 -9.80
N GLY A 415 -7.56 -23.58 -10.52
CA GLY A 415 -7.67 -23.72 -11.98
C GLY A 415 -6.39 -23.28 -12.69
N ASP A 416 -5.86 -22.10 -12.36
CA ASP A 416 -4.58 -21.60 -12.88
C ASP A 416 -3.42 -22.58 -12.66
N VAL A 417 -3.35 -23.19 -11.47
CA VAL A 417 -2.26 -24.10 -11.12
C VAL A 417 -2.40 -25.43 -11.84
N TYR A 418 -3.60 -25.99 -11.93
CA TYR A 418 -3.87 -27.21 -12.70
C TYR A 418 -3.54 -27.02 -14.18
N HIS A 419 -3.90 -25.87 -14.75
CA HIS A 419 -3.53 -25.50 -16.11
C HIS A 419 -2.02 -25.59 -16.36
N VAL A 420 -1.22 -25.00 -15.47
CA VAL A 420 0.25 -25.00 -15.58
C VAL A 420 0.86 -26.39 -15.37
N LEU A 421 0.24 -27.24 -14.52
CA LEU A 421 0.68 -28.62 -14.31
C LEU A 421 0.40 -29.56 -15.50
N GLY A 422 -0.36 -29.09 -16.51
CA GLY A 422 -0.53 -29.72 -17.80
C GLY A 422 -1.74 -30.67 -17.91
N GLY A 423 -1.90 -31.27 -19.10
CA GLY A 423 -3.13 -31.96 -19.51
C GLY A 423 -3.59 -33.14 -18.64
N GLN A 424 -2.70 -33.72 -17.81
CA GLN A 424 -3.09 -34.75 -16.83
C GLN A 424 -4.04 -34.22 -15.74
N TYR A 425 -4.09 -32.90 -15.53
CA TYR A 425 -4.97 -32.22 -14.57
C TYR A 425 -6.16 -31.50 -15.23
N ALA A 426 -6.43 -31.73 -16.53
CA ALA A 426 -7.47 -31.00 -17.27
C ALA A 426 -8.88 -31.15 -16.65
N ASN A 427 -9.19 -32.31 -16.07
CA ASN A 427 -10.47 -32.52 -15.40
C ASN A 427 -10.60 -31.66 -14.13
N GLN A 428 -9.53 -31.62 -13.32
CA GLN A 428 -9.48 -30.83 -12.09
C GLN A 428 -9.45 -29.33 -12.37
N GLU A 429 -8.77 -28.92 -13.46
CA GLU A 429 -8.81 -27.54 -13.97
C GLU A 429 -10.25 -27.12 -14.28
N ASN A 430 -10.95 -27.92 -15.10
CA ASN A 430 -12.34 -27.64 -15.48
C ASN A 430 -13.28 -27.62 -14.27
N GLU A 431 -13.12 -28.56 -13.33
CA GLU A 431 -13.90 -28.61 -12.10
C GLU A 431 -13.65 -27.38 -11.22
N ALA A 432 -12.39 -26.97 -11.05
CA ALA A 432 -12.03 -25.80 -10.27
C ALA A 432 -12.61 -24.50 -10.87
N TYR A 433 -12.53 -24.31 -12.19
CA TYR A 433 -13.13 -23.16 -12.84
C TYR A 433 -14.66 -23.18 -12.83
N ALA A 434 -15.29 -24.35 -12.99
CA ALA A 434 -16.74 -24.48 -12.88
C ALA A 434 -17.23 -24.10 -11.47
N ALA A 435 -16.51 -24.56 -10.43
CA ALA A 435 -16.81 -24.19 -9.04
C ALA A 435 -16.60 -22.69 -8.78
N ALA A 436 -15.55 -22.08 -9.34
CA ALA A 436 -15.35 -20.64 -9.28
C ALA A 436 -16.50 -19.89 -9.96
N GLU A 437 -16.89 -20.28 -11.17
CA GLU A 437 -17.98 -19.64 -11.90
C GLU A 437 -19.31 -19.72 -11.14
N GLU A 438 -19.61 -20.85 -10.50
CA GLU A 438 -20.82 -20.98 -9.67
C GLU A 438 -20.78 -20.05 -8.45
N LEU A 439 -19.64 -19.95 -7.76
CA LEU A 439 -19.46 -18.99 -6.67
C LEU A 439 -19.61 -17.54 -7.13
N ARG A 440 -19.10 -17.22 -8.33
CA ARG A 440 -19.27 -15.90 -8.94
C ARG A 440 -20.74 -15.57 -9.17
N ARG A 441 -21.53 -16.53 -9.67
CA ARG A 441 -22.98 -16.37 -9.85
C ARG A 441 -23.71 -16.14 -8.54
N VAL A 442 -23.37 -16.89 -7.49
CA VAL A 442 -23.96 -16.69 -6.15
C VAL A 442 -23.64 -15.28 -5.61
N LEU A 443 -22.39 -14.83 -5.75
CA LEU A 443 -21.97 -13.49 -5.34
C LEU A 443 -22.70 -12.39 -6.11
N LEU A 444 -22.86 -12.57 -7.44
CA LEU A 444 -23.55 -11.59 -8.29
C LEU A 444 -25.06 -11.57 -8.05
N LYS A 445 -25.70 -12.71 -7.79
CA LYS A 445 -27.13 -12.78 -7.47
C LYS A 445 -27.48 -11.90 -6.27
N GLY A 446 -26.65 -11.90 -5.23
CA GLY A 446 -26.85 -11.02 -4.08
C GLY A 446 -26.82 -9.53 -4.44
N THR A 447 -25.96 -9.14 -5.40
CA THR A 447 -25.89 -7.76 -5.90
C THR A 447 -27.06 -7.42 -6.81
N GLU A 448 -27.51 -8.35 -7.65
CA GLU A 448 -28.69 -8.20 -8.51
C GLU A 448 -29.97 -8.07 -7.68
N ASP A 449 -30.15 -8.89 -6.65
CA ASP A 449 -31.28 -8.82 -5.74
C ASP A 449 -31.28 -7.49 -4.96
N ALA A 450 -30.10 -7.01 -4.55
CA ALA A 450 -29.96 -5.72 -3.87
C ALA A 450 -30.30 -4.54 -4.80
N ALA A 451 -29.82 -4.58 -6.05
CA ALA A 451 -30.15 -3.60 -7.07
C ALA A 451 -31.65 -3.63 -7.40
N SER A 452 -32.23 -4.82 -7.55
CA SER A 452 -33.66 -5.02 -7.80
C SER A 452 -34.51 -4.46 -6.65
N ARG A 453 -34.15 -4.73 -5.39
CA ARG A 453 -34.82 -4.11 -4.23
C ARG A 453 -34.70 -2.59 -4.25
N ALA A 454 -33.51 -2.04 -4.53
CA ALA A 454 -33.31 -0.60 -4.60
C ALA A 454 -34.18 0.04 -5.69
N MET A 455 -34.33 -0.63 -6.85
CA MET A 455 -35.23 -0.21 -7.91
C MET A 455 -36.71 -0.30 -7.50
N THR A 456 -37.13 -1.38 -6.84
CA THR A 456 -38.49 -1.49 -6.30
C THR A 456 -38.78 -0.40 -5.25
N TYR A 457 -37.82 -0.09 -4.37
CA TYR A 457 -37.95 1.02 -3.42
C TYR A 457 -38.12 2.36 -4.13
N ARG A 458 -37.31 2.60 -5.17
CA ARG A 458 -37.44 3.78 -6.05
C ARG A 458 -38.85 3.88 -6.65
N ASP A 459 -39.44 2.75 -7.05
CA ASP A 459 -40.79 2.71 -7.60
C ASP A 459 -41.90 2.85 -6.55
N HIS A 460 -41.68 2.53 -5.28
CA HIS A 460 -42.73 2.59 -4.26
C HIS A 460 -42.73 3.90 -3.47
N ASP A 461 -41.60 4.59 -3.39
CA ASP A 461 -41.53 5.87 -2.72
C ASP A 461 -42.20 6.95 -3.58
N SER A 462 -43.39 7.38 -3.18
CA SER A 462 -44.14 8.45 -3.83
C SER A 462 -43.35 9.75 -3.95
N ILE A 463 -42.39 10.00 -3.03
CA ILE A 463 -41.50 11.15 -3.10
C ILE A 463 -40.55 10.98 -4.27
N VAL A 464 -39.95 9.79 -4.41
CA VAL A 464 -39.00 9.49 -5.50
C VAL A 464 -39.71 9.37 -6.85
N LYS A 465 -40.95 8.89 -6.89
CA LYS A 465 -41.82 8.91 -8.08
C LYS A 465 -42.24 10.32 -8.48
N ALA A 466 -42.38 11.23 -7.52
CA ALA A 466 -42.71 12.62 -7.79
C ALA A 466 -41.50 13.45 -8.23
N LEU A 467 -40.26 12.94 -8.05
CA LEU A 467 -39.07 13.56 -8.61
C LEU A 467 -39.12 13.45 -10.13
N ASN A 468 -39.42 14.58 -10.77
CA ASN A 468 -39.25 14.71 -12.20
C ASN A 468 -37.75 14.73 -12.52
N GLU A 469 -37.40 14.49 -13.78
CA GLU A 469 -36.01 14.62 -14.25
C GLU A 469 -35.40 15.98 -13.85
N LYS A 470 -36.21 17.05 -13.92
CA LYS A 470 -35.87 18.41 -13.50
C LYS A 470 -35.47 18.54 -12.02
N ASP A 471 -35.93 17.63 -11.18
CA ASP A 471 -35.64 17.60 -9.74
C ASP A 471 -34.35 16.82 -9.43
N LEU A 472 -33.83 16.03 -10.38
CA LEU A 472 -32.53 15.37 -10.31
C LEU A 472 -31.38 16.28 -10.76
N PHE A 473 -31.68 17.31 -11.56
CA PHE A 473 -30.70 18.31 -11.96
C PHE A 473 -30.34 19.20 -10.77
N VAL A 474 -29.05 19.34 -10.51
CA VAL A 474 -28.56 20.35 -9.58
C VAL A 474 -28.72 21.70 -10.26
N LYS A 475 -29.53 22.59 -9.65
CA LYS A 475 -29.79 23.92 -10.19
C LYS A 475 -28.50 24.73 -10.23
N LEU A 476 -28.27 25.39 -11.37
CA LEU A 476 -27.18 26.32 -11.56
C LEU A 476 -27.68 27.77 -11.51
N PRO A 477 -26.93 28.70 -10.90
CA PRO A 477 -25.69 28.46 -10.16
C PRO A 477 -25.96 27.72 -8.84
N TYR A 478 -25.06 26.81 -8.46
CA TYR A 478 -25.25 25.97 -7.27
C TYR A 478 -25.25 26.78 -5.95
N LEU A 479 -24.50 27.88 -5.93
CA LEU A 479 -24.46 28.85 -4.83
C LEU A 479 -24.59 30.27 -5.40
N ASP A 480 -25.23 31.16 -4.65
CA ASP A 480 -25.33 32.57 -5.01
C ASP A 480 -23.95 33.24 -5.09
N LYS A 481 -23.87 34.40 -5.78
CA LYS A 481 -22.63 35.16 -5.98
C LYS A 481 -21.87 35.35 -4.67
N CYS A 482 -20.78 34.61 -4.54
CA CYS A 482 -19.83 34.78 -3.46
C CYS A 482 -18.84 35.92 -3.76
N GLY A 483 -17.89 36.17 -2.86
CA GLY A 483 -16.81 37.14 -3.07
C GLY A 483 -16.01 36.89 -4.36
N ILE A 484 -15.29 37.91 -4.83
CA ILE A 484 -14.65 37.95 -6.16
C ILE A 484 -13.78 36.72 -6.47
N LYS A 485 -13.00 36.23 -5.50
CA LYS A 485 -12.15 35.05 -5.69
C LYS A 485 -12.91 33.72 -5.61
N SER A 486 -13.97 33.65 -4.81
CA SER A 486 -14.80 32.46 -4.74
C SER A 486 -15.74 32.35 -5.93
N HIS A 487 -16.03 33.45 -6.64
CA HIS A 487 -16.78 33.43 -7.89
C HIS A 487 -16.12 32.51 -8.93
N LEU A 488 -14.81 32.63 -9.15
CA LEU A 488 -14.09 31.82 -10.15
C LEU A 488 -14.12 30.32 -9.84
N LEU A 489 -13.95 29.95 -8.57
CA LEU A 489 -14.04 28.55 -8.14
C LEU A 489 -15.48 28.01 -8.24
N MET A 490 -16.48 28.88 -8.07
CA MET A 490 -17.88 28.50 -8.23
C MET A 490 -18.26 28.35 -9.70
N ASP A 491 -17.65 29.11 -10.61
CA ASP A 491 -17.84 28.92 -12.05
C ASP A 491 -17.31 27.54 -12.50
N GLU A 492 -16.11 27.15 -12.06
CA GLU A 492 -15.55 25.81 -12.32
C GLU A 492 -16.41 24.70 -11.70
N ALA A 493 -16.89 24.89 -10.47
CA ALA A 493 -17.80 23.93 -9.84
C ALA A 493 -19.13 23.82 -10.61
N ASN A 494 -19.67 24.93 -11.12
CA ASN A 494 -20.88 24.94 -11.93
C ASN A 494 -20.65 24.20 -13.27
N GLU A 495 -19.48 24.35 -13.90
CA GLU A 495 -19.11 23.59 -15.10
C GLU A 495 -19.03 22.08 -14.84
N LEU A 496 -18.43 21.66 -13.72
CA LEU A 496 -18.38 20.23 -13.33
C LEU A 496 -19.78 19.68 -13.01
N ILE A 497 -20.61 20.48 -12.35
CA ILE A 497 -22.00 20.10 -12.06
C ILE A 497 -22.78 19.93 -13.37
N ASP A 498 -22.63 20.85 -14.33
CA ASP A 498 -23.32 20.78 -15.61
C ASP A 498 -22.82 19.61 -16.47
N GLY A 499 -21.52 19.52 -16.69
CA GLY A 499 -20.93 18.57 -17.63
C GLY A 499 -20.77 17.14 -17.10
N LEU A 500 -20.65 16.92 -15.79
CA LEU A 500 -20.44 15.57 -15.24
C LEU A 500 -21.62 15.06 -14.44
N LEU A 501 -22.20 15.90 -13.59
CA LEU A 501 -23.25 15.45 -12.66
C LEU A 501 -24.63 15.49 -13.33
N ASN A 502 -24.93 16.55 -14.08
CA ASN A 502 -26.20 16.71 -14.76
C ASN A 502 -26.31 15.88 -16.06
N GLU A 503 -25.19 15.48 -16.69
CA GLU A 503 -25.21 14.55 -17.83
C GLU A 503 -25.52 13.09 -17.45
N ARG A 504 -25.16 12.65 -16.23
CA ARG A 504 -25.37 11.26 -15.78
C ARG A 504 -26.83 10.81 -15.72
N PRO A 505 -27.79 11.62 -15.23
CA PRO A 505 -29.22 11.30 -15.31
C PRO A 505 -29.70 10.99 -16.73
N THR A 506 -29.16 11.66 -17.75
CA THR A 506 -29.47 11.40 -19.16
C THR A 506 -29.01 10.04 -19.65
N LEU A 507 -27.92 9.49 -19.07
CA LEU A 507 -27.39 8.15 -19.40
C LEU A 507 -28.13 7.01 -18.69
N LEU A 508 -29.00 7.31 -17.72
CA LEU A 508 -29.81 6.33 -17.00
C LEU A 508 -31.19 6.11 -17.66
N ARG A 509 -31.43 6.73 -18.82
CA ARG A 509 -32.52 6.38 -19.76
C ARG A 509 -31.99 5.41 -20.80
#